data_AF-A0A2X1PLV4-F1
#
_entry.id   AF-A0A2X1PLV4-F1
#
_cell.length_a   1.000
_cell.length_b   1.000
_cell.length_c   1.000
_cell.angle_alpha   90.00
_cell.angle_beta   90.00
_cell.angle_gamma   90.00
#
_symmetry.space_group_name_H-M   'P 1'
#
loop_
_entity.id
_entity.type
_entity.pdbx_description
1 polymer ?
#
loop_
_entity_poly.entity_id
_entity_poly.type
_entity_poly.pdbx_seq_one_letter_code
_entity_poly.pdbx_strand_id
1 'polypeptide(L)' 'MPHNILTTTVSPTELYPANPNGSAEGITAITNLDGRVAIMMPHPERVFRAVSNSWHPENWTEDGAWMRLFRNARMVF' A
#
# COMPACT_ATOMS: atom_id res chain seq x y z
N MET A 1 2.05 -12.85 4.15
CA MET A 1 2.18 -11.74 5.13
C MET A 1 1.11 -10.70 4.81
N PRO A 2 0.31 -10.23 5.77
CA PRO A 2 -0.64 -9.14 5.56
C PRO A 2 0.08 -7.77 5.46
N HIS A 3 -0.53 -6.80 4.78
CA HIS A 3 -0.17 -5.39 4.88
C HIS A 3 -1.17 -4.69 5.80
N ASN A 4 -0.69 -3.89 6.74
CA ASN A 4 -1.50 -3.28 7.79
C ASN A 4 -1.57 -1.77 7.62
N ILE A 5 -2.67 -1.17 8.08
CA ILE A 5 -2.89 0.26 8.20
C ILE A 5 -2.26 0.72 9.51
N LEU A 6 -1.38 1.71 9.41
CA LEU A 6 -0.59 2.20 10.53
C LEU A 6 -0.99 3.64 10.87
N THR A 7 -0.90 3.97 12.15
CA THR A 7 -0.95 5.36 12.64
C THR A 7 0.33 6.12 12.27
N THR A 8 0.35 7.43 12.51
CA THR A 8 1.54 8.28 12.36
C THR A 8 2.70 7.87 13.27
N THR A 9 2.42 7.12 14.35
CA THR A 9 3.42 6.52 15.24
C THR A 9 3.80 5.09 14.83
N VAL A 10 3.40 4.65 13.63
CA VAL A 10 3.76 3.36 13.01
C VAL A 10 3.21 2.15 13.79
N SER A 11 2.08 2.31 14.49
CA SER A 11 1.35 1.21 15.14
C SER A 11 0.11 0.82 14.35
N PRO A 12 -0.24 -0.49 14.23
CA PRO A 12 -1.52 -0.90 13.65
C PRO A 12 -2.70 -0.29 14.39
N THR A 13 -3.79 -0.02 13.68
CA THR A 13 -4.98 0.57 14.29
C THR A 13 -6.28 0.12 13.63
N GLU A 14 -7.33 0.12 14.44
CA GLU A 14 -8.72 -0.09 14.03
C GLU A 14 -9.53 1.21 14.14
N LEU A 15 -8.91 2.30 14.60
CA LEU A 15 -9.58 3.56 14.88
C LEU A 15 -9.71 4.42 13.62
N TYR A 16 -10.92 4.92 13.40
CA TYR A 16 -11.22 5.90 12.36
C TYR A 16 -10.64 7.29 12.71
N PRO A 17 -10.14 8.09 11.75
CA PRO A 17 -10.05 7.83 10.31
C PRO A 17 -8.77 7.11 9.88
N ALA A 18 -7.82 6.87 10.79
CA ALA A 18 -6.55 6.24 10.46
C ALA A 18 -6.77 4.87 9.80
N ASN A 19 -7.68 4.07 10.33
CA ASN A 19 -8.31 2.94 9.64
C ASN A 19 -9.69 3.35 9.12
N PRO A 20 -9.87 3.50 7.79
CA PRO A 20 -11.10 4.01 7.21
C PRO A 20 -12.25 2.98 7.17
N ASN A 21 -11.97 1.69 7.38
CA ASN A 21 -12.95 0.61 7.21
C ASN A 21 -13.11 -0.29 8.45
N GLY A 22 -12.33 -0.05 9.52
CA GLY A 22 -12.39 -0.82 10.76
C GLY A 22 -11.89 -2.26 10.64
N SER A 23 -11.06 -2.57 9.64
CA SER A 23 -10.52 -3.93 9.49
C SER A 23 -9.68 -4.32 10.71
N ALA A 24 -9.91 -5.54 11.23
CA ALA A 24 -9.19 -6.08 12.38
C ALA A 24 -7.67 -6.06 12.16
N GLU A 25 -6.92 -5.71 13.20
CA GLU A 25 -5.46 -5.52 13.17
C GLU A 25 -4.99 -4.50 12.11
N GLY A 26 -5.90 -3.72 11.51
CA GLY A 26 -5.60 -2.85 10.39
C GLY A 26 -5.31 -3.57 9.07
N ILE A 27 -5.66 -4.86 8.91
CA ILE A 27 -5.33 -5.61 7.68
C ILE A 27 -6.01 -4.98 6.46
N THR A 28 -5.24 -4.72 5.39
CA THR A 28 -5.74 -4.11 4.15
C THR A 28 -5.22 -4.75 2.86
N ALA A 29 -4.24 -5.65 2.98
CA ALA A 29 -3.80 -6.52 1.89
C ALA A 29 -3.43 -7.91 2.42
N ILE A 30 -3.67 -8.94 1.61
CA ILE A 30 -3.26 -10.32 1.87
C ILE A 30 -2.73 -10.98 0.59
N THR A 31 -1.98 -12.07 0.76
CA THR A 31 -1.44 -12.88 -0.33
C THR A 31 -1.75 -14.35 -0.08
N ASN A 32 -1.86 -15.14 -1.15
CA ASN A 32 -1.91 -16.60 -1.06
C ASN A 32 -0.57 -17.17 -0.54
N LEU A 33 -0.58 -18.47 -0.19
CA LEU A 33 0.56 -19.12 0.50
C LEU A 33 1.87 -19.08 -0.30
N ASP A 34 1.81 -19.18 -1.62
CA ASP A 34 2.98 -19.19 -2.50
C ASP A 34 3.39 -17.79 -3.01
N GLY A 35 2.66 -16.74 -2.61
CA GLY A 35 2.99 -15.34 -2.92
C GLY A 35 2.65 -14.88 -4.33
N ARG A 36 2.03 -15.72 -5.17
CA ARG A 36 1.75 -15.40 -6.58
C ARG A 36 0.51 -14.54 -6.78
N VAL A 37 -0.39 -14.52 -5.80
CA VAL A 37 -1.64 -13.77 -5.85
C VAL A 37 -1.75 -12.90 -4.60
N ALA A 38 -1.78 -11.59 -4.79
CA ALA A 38 -2.03 -10.60 -3.75
C ALA A 38 -3.30 -9.81 -4.07
N ILE A 39 -4.12 -9.55 -3.04
CA ILE A 39 -5.30 -8.68 -3.13
C ILE A 39 -5.20 -7.59 -2.07
N MET A 40 -5.66 -6.39 -2.40
CA MET A 40 -5.60 -5.25 -1.50
C MET A 40 -6.71 -4.23 -1.77
N MET A 41 -7.15 -3.54 -0.72
CA MET A 41 -8.13 -2.46 -0.82
C MET A 41 -7.55 -1.08 -1.22
N PRO A 42 -6.31 -0.71 -0.84
CA PRO A 42 -5.68 0.49 -1.35
C PRO A 42 -5.50 0.40 -2.88
N HIS A 43 -5.48 1.55 -3.55
CA HIS A 43 -5.42 1.65 -5.01
C HIS A 43 -4.01 2.09 -5.48
N PRO A 44 -2.99 1.20 -5.47
CA PRO A 44 -1.62 1.55 -5.83
C PRO A 44 -1.50 2.08 -7.27
N GLU A 45 -2.41 1.67 -8.15
CA GLU A 45 -2.50 2.10 -9.55
C GLU A 45 -2.98 3.55 -9.72
N ARG A 46 -3.54 4.17 -8.68
CA ARG A 46 -3.88 5.61 -8.71
C ARG A 46 -2.72 6.50 -8.30
N VAL A 47 -1.72 5.95 -7.62
CA VAL A 47 -0.65 6.70 -6.94
C VAL A 47 0.76 6.18 -7.27
N PHE A 48 0.91 5.49 -8.41
CA PHE A 48 2.21 5.00 -8.89
C PHE A 48 3.13 6.11 -9.41
N ARG A 49 2.58 7.29 -9.75
CA ARG A 49 3.35 8.49 -10.11
C ARG A 49 3.46 9.41 -8.91
N ALA A 50 4.61 10.03 -8.70
CA ALA A 50 4.83 10.98 -7.60
C ALA A 50 3.75 12.08 -7.57
N VAL A 51 3.53 12.72 -8.73
CA VAL A 51 2.54 13.82 -8.92
C VAL A 51 1.09 13.46 -8.58
N SER A 52 0.73 12.17 -8.57
CA SER A 52 -0.63 11.73 -8.26
C SER A 52 -0.87 11.48 -6.77
N ASN A 53 0.14 11.65 -5.92
CA ASN A 53 0.01 11.54 -4.48
C ASN A 53 -0.47 12.87 -3.88
N SER A 54 -1.48 12.84 -3.01
CA SER A 54 -2.01 14.05 -2.34
C SER A 54 -0.98 14.74 -1.45
N TRP A 55 -0.03 13.96 -0.92
CA TRP A 55 1.16 14.40 -0.24
C TRP A 55 2.30 13.45 -0.59
N HIS A 56 3.49 13.99 -0.86
CA HIS A 56 4.70 13.22 -1.07
C HIS A 56 5.95 14.03 -0.67
N PRO A 57 7.09 13.38 -0.38
CA PRO A 57 8.37 14.06 -0.21
C PRO A 57 8.79 14.84 -1.46
N GLU A 58 9.38 16.03 -1.30
CA GLU A 58 9.79 16.90 -2.42
C GLU A 58 10.85 16.28 -3.33
N ASN A 59 11.63 15.32 -2.84
CA ASN A 59 12.67 14.65 -3.61
C ASN A 59 12.14 13.55 -4.55
N TRP A 60 10.84 13.25 -4.53
CA TRP A 60 10.22 12.35 -5.50
C TRP A 60 10.01 13.06 -6.83
N THR A 61 10.47 12.45 -7.92
CA THR A 61 10.39 13.04 -9.27
C THR A 61 9.24 12.44 -10.08
N GLU A 62 9.40 11.21 -10.58
CA GLU A 62 8.41 10.56 -11.45
C GLU A 62 7.70 9.40 -10.78
N ASP A 63 8.45 8.48 -10.18
CA ASP A 63 7.91 7.29 -9.54
C ASP A 63 7.42 7.58 -8.12
N GLY A 64 6.18 7.19 -7.84
CA GLY A 64 5.68 7.06 -6.47
C GLY A 64 6.11 5.74 -5.83
N ALA A 65 5.97 5.62 -4.51
CA ALA A 65 6.33 4.41 -3.76
C ALA A 65 5.71 3.12 -4.33
N TRP A 66 4.52 3.20 -4.94
CA TRP A 66 3.78 2.05 -5.44
C TRP A 66 4.28 1.50 -6.78
N MET A 67 5.14 2.22 -7.51
CA MET A 67 5.70 1.75 -8.80
C MET A 67 6.43 0.40 -8.65
N ARG A 68 7.04 0.16 -7.48
CA ARG A 68 7.79 -1.08 -7.23
C ARG A 68 6.91 -2.33 -7.30
N LEU A 69 5.62 -2.23 -6.95
CA LEU A 69 4.68 -3.36 -7.02
C LEU A 69 4.58 -3.89 -8.45
N PHE A 70 4.40 -3.00 -9.43
CA PHE A 70 4.26 -3.35 -10.84
C PHE A 70 5.59 -3.80 -11.46
N ARG A 71 6.72 -3.18 -11.06
CA ARG A 71 8.06 -3.61 -11.48
C ARG A 71 8.39 -5.03 -10.99
N ASN A 72 8.04 -5.36 -9.75
CA ASN A 72 8.22 -6.71 -9.21
C ASN A 72 7.42 -7.74 -10.01
N ALA A 73 6.16 -7.45 -10.32
CA ALA A 73 5.34 -8.32 -11.16
C ALA A 73 6.01 -8.56 -12.53
N ARG A 74 6.55 -7.51 -13.16
CA ARG A 74 7.23 -7.63 -14.47
C ARG A 74 8.52 -8.45 -14.42
N MET A 75 9.30 -8.38 -13.34
CA MET A 75 10.57 -9.13 -13.22
C MET A 75 10.38 -10.64 -12.99
N VAL A 76 9.23 -11.04 -12.45
CA VAL A 76 8.93 -12.46 -12.16
C VAL A 76 8.50 -13.23 -13.41
N PHE A 77 8.17 -12.53 -14.51
CA PHE A 77 7.78 -13.09 -15.81
C PHE A 77 8.80 -12.74 -16.90
#